data_AF-A0A8J7SIM5-F1
#
_entry.id   AF-A0A8J7SIM5-F1
#
_cell.length_a   1.000
_cell.length_b   1.000
_cell.length_c   1.000
_cell.angle_alpha   90.00
_cell.angle_beta   90.00
_cell.angle_gamma   90.00
#
_symmetry.space_group_name_H-M   'P 1'
#
loop_
_entity.id
_entity.type
_entity.pdbx_description
1 polymer ?
#
loop_
_entity_poly.entity_id
_entity_poly.type
_entity_poly.pdbx_seq_one_letter_code
_entity_poly.pdbx_strand_id
1 'polypeptide(L)'
;MDPTIFKFVHYIGILTLFFSLGAMFSGASWKKSFGMGHGIGLLLIIISGFGFLGVAKLGIPVWAIVKTIIWLFFGASLALAKKGKLKGLAAWVVIIGLGSAAAFIGLNWKTGKLPAFMVKNLVEKKAE
;
A
#
# COMPACT_ATOMS: atom_id res chain seq x y z
N MET A 1 20.47 -13.94 1.43
CA MET A 1 19.03 -14.28 1.57
C MET A 1 18.37 -14.18 0.21
N ASP A 2 17.46 -15.09 -0.11
CA ASP A 2 16.70 -15.06 -1.36
C ASP A 2 15.70 -13.87 -1.37
N PRO A 3 15.76 -12.94 -2.36
CA PRO A 3 14.79 -11.85 -2.50
C PRO A 3 13.33 -12.31 -2.56
N THR A 4 13.07 -13.56 -2.92
CA THR A 4 11.73 -14.14 -3.01
C THR A 4 11.03 -14.17 -1.66
N ILE A 5 11.77 -14.41 -0.56
CA ILE A 5 11.22 -14.45 0.80
C ILE A 5 10.57 -13.10 1.16
N PHE A 6 11.23 -11.98 0.84
CA PHE A 6 10.69 -10.66 1.10
C PHE A 6 9.41 -10.40 0.31
N LYS A 7 9.36 -10.80 -0.97
CA LYS A 7 8.14 -10.67 -1.77
C LYS A 7 6.99 -11.52 -1.21
N PHE A 8 7.28 -12.74 -0.78
CA PHE A 8 6.29 -13.63 -0.18
C PHE A 8 5.71 -13.02 1.11
N VAL A 9 6.55 -12.55 2.03
CA VAL A 9 6.11 -11.86 3.25
C VAL A 9 5.34 -10.58 2.94
N HIS A 10 5.74 -9.84 1.90
CA HIS A 10 5.02 -8.65 1.44
C HIS A 10 3.59 -8.99 1.01
N TYR A 11 3.40 -10.07 0.26
CA TYR A 11 2.07 -10.53 -0.15
C TYR A 11 1.23 -11.01 1.03
N ILE A 12 1.82 -11.73 2.00
CA ILE A 12 1.12 -12.09 3.25
C ILE A 12 0.62 -10.83 3.96
N GLY A 13 1.48 -9.80 4.05
CA GLY A 13 1.10 -8.51 4.63
C GLY A 13 -0.09 -7.86 3.91
N ILE A 14 -0.07 -7.85 2.56
CA ILE A 14 -1.17 -7.33 1.73
C ILE A 14 -2.47 -8.12 1.99
N LEU A 15 -2.43 -9.45 1.94
CA LEU A 15 -3.61 -10.27 2.17
C LEU A 15 -4.18 -10.03 3.58
N THR A 16 -3.33 -9.95 4.59
CA THR A 16 -3.73 -9.69 5.98
C THR A 16 -4.36 -8.30 6.12
N LEU A 17 -3.77 -7.27 5.49
CA LEU A 17 -4.27 -5.90 5.51
C LEU A 17 -5.66 -5.81 4.87
N PHE A 18 -5.84 -6.38 3.68
CA PHE A 18 -7.09 -6.33 2.93
C PHE A 18 -8.20 -7.15 3.60
N PHE A 19 -7.85 -8.32 4.13
CA PHE A 19 -8.81 -9.15 4.88
C PHE A 19 -9.29 -8.44 6.14
N SER A 20 -8.38 -7.82 6.88
CA SER A 20 -8.73 -7.03 8.07
C SER A 20 -9.63 -5.84 7.73
N LEU A 21 -9.29 -5.09 6.68
CA LEU A 21 -10.11 -3.97 6.19
C LEU A 21 -11.50 -4.43 5.76
N GLY A 22 -11.61 -5.53 5.01
CA GLY A 22 -12.89 -6.12 4.63
C GLY A 22 -13.74 -6.48 5.85
N ALA A 23 -13.13 -7.07 6.88
CA ALA A 23 -13.83 -7.37 8.14
C ALA A 23 -14.32 -6.09 8.84
N MET A 24 -13.56 -4.99 8.83
CA MET A 24 -13.98 -3.71 9.41
C MET A 24 -15.18 -3.08 8.69
N PHE A 25 -15.27 -3.23 7.36
CA PHE A 25 -16.35 -2.63 6.57
C PHE A 25 -17.57 -3.53 6.38
N SER A 26 -17.52 -4.77 6.88
CA SER A 26 -18.63 -5.73 6.81
C SER A 26 -19.88 -5.31 7.60
N GLY A 27 -19.82 -4.23 8.38
CA GLY A 27 -20.89 -3.81 9.28
C GLY A 27 -20.91 -4.56 10.61
N ALA A 28 -20.00 -5.51 10.82
CA ALA A 28 -19.79 -6.15 12.11
C ALA A 28 -19.38 -5.13 13.19
N SER A 29 -19.73 -5.42 14.44
CA SER A 29 -19.27 -4.63 15.57
C SER A 29 -17.74 -4.57 15.60
N TRP A 30 -17.19 -3.40 15.92
CA TRP A 30 -15.74 -3.19 15.95
C TRP A 30 -15.06 -4.16 16.92
N LYS A 31 -14.08 -4.93 16.43
CA LYS A 31 -13.25 -5.82 17.23
C LYS A 31 -11.79 -5.38 17.20
N LYS A 32 -11.10 -5.51 18.34
CA LYS A 32 -9.66 -5.21 18.47
C LYS A 32 -8.81 -6.06 17.50
N SER A 33 -9.25 -7.29 17.21
CA SER A 33 -8.59 -8.20 16.26
C SER A 33 -8.50 -7.62 14.85
N PHE A 34 -9.49 -6.83 14.41
CA PHE A 34 -9.42 -6.15 13.12
C PHE A 34 -8.28 -5.13 13.14
N GLY A 35 -8.23 -4.25 14.14
CA GLY A 35 -7.14 -3.27 14.28
C GLY A 35 -5.76 -3.92 14.33
N MET A 36 -5.62 -5.03 15.06
CA MET A 36 -4.39 -5.82 15.11
C MET A 36 -4.01 -6.38 13.74
N GLY A 37 -4.93 -7.05 13.05
CA GLY A 37 -4.67 -7.61 11.72
C GLY A 37 -4.26 -6.52 10.71
N HIS A 38 -4.86 -5.34 10.81
CA HIS A 38 -4.49 -4.20 9.96
C HIS A 38 -3.07 -3.73 10.26
N GLY A 39 -2.74 -3.51 11.55
CA GLY A 39 -1.40 -3.08 11.96
C GLY A 39 -0.31 -4.10 11.62
N ILE A 40 -0.56 -5.39 11.86
CA ILE A 40 0.37 -6.48 11.54
C ILE A 40 0.56 -6.57 10.02
N GLY A 41 -0.52 -6.54 9.24
CA GLY A 41 -0.46 -6.55 7.78
C GLY A 41 0.39 -5.39 7.25
N LEU A 42 0.16 -4.17 7.77
CA LEU A 42 0.91 -2.99 7.37
C LEU A 42 2.40 -3.09 7.75
N LEU A 43 2.71 -3.59 8.95
CA LEU A 43 4.08 -3.79 9.40
C LEU A 43 4.83 -4.79 8.50
N LEU A 44 4.19 -5.91 8.17
CA LEU A 44 4.76 -6.92 7.28
C LEU A 44 5.07 -6.33 5.89
N ILE A 45 4.15 -5.54 5.32
CA ILE A 45 4.34 -4.85 4.04
C ILE A 45 5.57 -3.94 4.08
N ILE A 46 5.68 -3.09 5.10
CA ILE A 46 6.77 -2.11 5.20
C ILE A 46 8.11 -2.82 5.39
N ILE A 47 8.24 -3.70 6.39
CA ILE A 47 9.51 -4.38 6.68
C ILE A 47 9.98 -5.20 5.48
N SER A 48 9.08 -5.96 4.87
CA SER A 48 9.44 -6.80 3.72
C SER A 48 9.73 -5.98 2.47
N GLY A 49 9.05 -4.85 2.26
CA GLY A 49 9.28 -3.95 1.13
C GLY A 49 10.67 -3.32 1.19
N PHE A 50 11.05 -2.76 2.34
CA PHE A 50 12.40 -2.20 2.54
C PHE A 50 13.47 -3.30 2.58
N GLY A 51 13.16 -4.47 3.14
CA GLY A 51 14.05 -5.63 3.09
C GLY A 51 14.36 -6.08 1.66
N PHE A 52 13.35 -6.11 0.78
CA PHE A 52 13.56 -6.38 -0.65
C PHE A 52 14.47 -5.34 -1.31
N LEU A 53 14.26 -4.05 -1.04
CA LEU A 53 15.12 -2.98 -1.60
C LEU A 53 16.59 -3.14 -1.20
N GLY A 54 16.83 -3.48 0.07
CA GLY A 54 18.18 -3.71 0.60
C GLY A 54 18.85 -4.92 -0.05
N VAL A 55 18.17 -6.07 -0.07
CA VAL A 55 18.74 -7.31 -0.63
C VAL A 55 18.92 -7.22 -2.15
N ALA A 56 18.00 -6.56 -2.85
CA ALA A 56 18.10 -6.34 -4.29
C ALA A 56 19.05 -5.18 -4.67
N LYS A 57 19.65 -4.48 -3.68
CA LYS A 57 20.57 -3.35 -3.88
C LYS A 57 20.00 -2.24 -4.77
N LEU A 58 18.70 -1.95 -4.65
CA LEU A 58 17.99 -1.01 -5.54
C LEU A 58 18.03 0.45 -5.04
N GLY A 59 18.60 0.71 -3.86
CA GLY A 59 18.48 2.01 -3.21
C GLY A 59 17.02 2.33 -2.84
N ILE A 60 16.64 3.61 -2.86
CA ILE A 60 15.27 4.08 -2.62
C ILE A 60 14.74 4.73 -3.90
N PRO A 61 14.25 3.93 -4.87
CA PRO A 61 13.72 4.46 -6.11
C PRO A 61 12.38 5.16 -5.89
N VAL A 62 12.03 6.10 -6.78
CA VAL A 62 10.79 6.89 -6.68
C VAL A 62 9.54 6.01 -6.57
N TRP A 63 9.46 4.90 -7.32
CA TRP A 63 8.31 3.98 -7.24
C TRP A 63 8.11 3.39 -5.83
N ALA A 64 9.20 3.16 -5.09
CA ALA A 64 9.15 2.64 -3.73
C ALA A 64 8.67 3.70 -2.73
N ILE A 65 9.05 4.96 -2.95
CA ILE A 65 8.55 6.11 -2.18
C ILE A 65 7.04 6.24 -2.41
N VAL A 66 6.59 6.26 -3.66
CA VAL A 66 5.17 6.39 -3.99
C VAL A 66 4.35 5.24 -3.39
N LYS A 67 4.83 4.00 -3.45
CA LYS A 67 4.18 2.87 -2.76
C LYS A 67 4.13 3.04 -1.26
N THR A 68 5.23 3.50 -0.64
CA THR A 68 5.26 3.77 0.80
C THR A 68 4.19 4.79 1.19
N ILE A 69 4.02 5.85 0.40
CA ILE A 69 2.95 6.83 0.61
C ILE A 69 1.57 6.18 0.51
N ILE A 70 1.34 5.28 -0.46
CA ILE A 70 0.08 4.52 -0.55
C ILE A 70 -0.16 3.66 0.70
N TRP A 71 0.87 2.99 1.22
CA TRP A 71 0.77 2.23 2.46
C TRP A 71 0.45 3.12 3.67
N LEU A 72 0.96 4.35 3.72
CA LEU A 72 0.59 5.31 4.76
C LEU A 72 -0.88 5.73 4.68
N PHE A 73 -1.45 5.87 3.48
CA PHE A 73 -2.89 6.08 3.32
C PHE A 73 -3.71 4.90 3.86
N PHE A 74 -3.23 3.67 3.68
CA PHE A 74 -3.85 2.51 4.33
C PHE A 74 -3.75 2.60 5.86
N GLY A 75 -2.61 3.00 6.42
CA GLY A 75 -2.50 3.25 7.86
C GLY A 75 -3.50 4.30 8.37
N ALA A 76 -3.70 5.38 7.61
CA ALA A 76 -4.69 6.41 7.94
C ALA A 76 -6.14 5.90 7.83
N SER A 77 -6.41 4.95 6.93
CA SER A 77 -7.75 4.37 6.74
C SER A 77 -8.29 3.72 8.01
N LEU A 78 -7.42 3.16 8.87
CA LEU A 78 -7.81 2.60 10.16
C LEU A 78 -8.46 3.66 11.08
N ALA A 79 -7.85 4.85 11.14
CA ALA A 79 -8.37 5.94 11.96
C ALA A 79 -9.71 6.46 11.42
N LEU A 80 -9.87 6.51 10.09
CA LEU A 80 -11.12 6.90 9.43
C LEU A 80 -12.22 5.85 9.63
N ALA A 81 -11.88 4.56 9.57
CA ALA A 81 -12.79 3.45 9.84
C ALA A 81 -13.28 3.48 11.30
N LYS A 82 -12.37 3.65 12.27
CA LYS A 82 -12.72 3.75 13.70
C LYS A 82 -13.61 4.95 14.02
N LYS A 83 -13.41 6.08 13.32
CA LYS A 83 -14.27 7.28 13.42
C LYS A 83 -15.59 7.14 12.64
N GLY A 84 -15.81 6.02 11.96
CA GLY A 84 -17.00 5.76 11.16
C GLY A 84 -17.16 6.65 9.93
N LYS A 85 -16.10 7.35 9.49
CA LYS A 85 -16.10 8.24 8.33
C LYS A 85 -15.90 7.50 7.00
N LEU A 86 -15.35 6.29 7.05
CA LEU A 86 -15.09 5.44 5.90
C LEU A 86 -15.86 4.14 6.07
N LYS A 87 -16.96 3.97 5.34
CA LYS A 87 -17.88 2.81 5.44
C LYS A 87 -18.41 2.39 4.07
N GLY A 88 -18.90 1.15 3.99
CA GLY A 88 -19.66 0.64 2.86
C GLY A 88 -18.90 0.69 1.52
N LEU A 89 -19.63 0.96 0.44
CA LEU A 89 -19.10 0.94 -0.92
C LEU A 89 -17.96 1.96 -1.12
N ALA A 90 -18.05 3.14 -0.52
CA ALA A 90 -17.01 4.16 -0.63
C ALA A 90 -15.67 3.68 -0.05
N ALA A 91 -15.70 3.01 1.12
CA ALA A 91 -14.50 2.41 1.71
C ALA A 91 -13.88 1.37 0.77
N TRP A 92 -14.73 0.51 0.20
CA TRP A 92 -14.31 -0.55 -0.71
C TRP A 92 -13.64 0.01 -1.97
N VAL A 93 -14.27 0.99 -2.64
CA VAL A 93 -13.73 1.63 -3.85
C VAL A 93 -12.38 2.30 -3.57
N VAL A 94 -12.25 3.04 -2.46
CA VAL A 94 -10.99 3.70 -2.09
C VAL A 94 -9.87 2.68 -1.85
N ILE A 95 -10.16 1.59 -1.14
CA ILE A 95 -9.16 0.56 -0.79
C ILE A 95 -8.71 -0.22 -2.00
N ILE A 96 -9.65 -0.65 -2.84
CA ILE A 96 -9.32 -1.34 -4.09
C ILE A 96 -8.57 -0.38 -5.02
N GLY A 97 -9.00 0.87 -5.16
CA GLY A 97 -8.32 1.87 -5.98
C GLY A 97 -6.87 2.10 -5.56
N LEU A 98 -6.61 2.29 -4.25
CA LEU A 98 -5.26 2.43 -3.71
C LEU A 98 -4.42 1.16 -3.90
N GLY A 99 -5.02 -0.02 -3.67
CA GLY A 99 -4.36 -1.31 -3.87
C GLY A 99 -3.95 -1.54 -5.32
N SER A 100 -4.87 -1.29 -6.26
CA SER A 100 -4.64 -1.37 -7.70
C SER A 100 -3.57 -0.38 -8.15
N ALA A 101 -3.57 0.85 -7.65
CA ALA A 101 -2.53 1.84 -7.94
C ALA A 101 -1.15 1.35 -7.46
N ALA A 102 -1.06 0.82 -6.24
CA ALA A 102 0.19 0.25 -5.71
C ALA A 102 0.67 -0.95 -6.55
N ALA A 103 -0.25 -1.84 -6.95
CA ALA A 103 0.05 -2.99 -7.79
C ALA A 103 0.55 -2.54 -9.18
N PHE A 104 -0.13 -1.60 -9.82
CA PHE A 104 0.24 -1.05 -11.12
C PHE A 104 1.65 -0.45 -11.11
N ILE A 105 1.96 0.39 -10.12
CA ILE A 105 3.31 0.95 -9.92
C ILE A 105 4.33 -0.17 -9.70
N GLY A 106 3.93 -1.21 -8.97
CA GLY A 106 4.76 -2.36 -8.68
C GLY A 106 5.08 -3.27 -9.85
N LEU A 107 4.21 -3.36 -10.84
CA LEU A 107 4.45 -4.14 -12.05
C LEU A 107 5.31 -3.34 -13.05
N ASN A 108 5.08 -2.03 -13.14
CA ASN A 108 5.76 -1.15 -14.09
C ASN A 108 7.09 -0.55 -13.58
N TRP A 109 7.62 -1.06 -12.46
CA TRP A 109 8.86 -0.50 -11.89
C TRP A 109 10.10 -0.71 -12.77
N LYS A 110 10.16 -1.80 -13.56
CA LYS A 110 11.28 -2.08 -14.48
C LYS A 110 11.23 -1.26 -15.77
N THR A 111 10.06 -0.76 -16.15
CA THR A 111 9.89 -0.02 -17.41
C THR A 111 10.26 1.44 -17.29
N GLY A 112 10.59 1.97 -16.10
CA GLY A 112 11.07 3.34 -15.89
C GLY A 112 10.06 4.44 -16.27
N LYS A 113 8.89 4.08 -16.79
CA LYS A 113 7.84 4.98 -17.20
C LYS A 113 6.83 5.08 -16.05
N LEU A 114 6.98 6.12 -15.24
CA LEU A 114 5.82 6.67 -14.55
C LEU A 114 4.73 6.93 -15.61
N PRO A 115 3.45 6.74 -15.29
CA PRO A 115 2.39 7.04 -16.25
C PRO A 115 2.56 8.47 -16.75
N ALA A 116 2.43 8.69 -18.06
CA ALA A 116 2.85 9.92 -18.74
C ALA A 116 2.29 11.21 -18.09
N PHE A 117 1.10 11.15 -17.50
CA PHE A 117 0.49 12.28 -16.77
C PHE A 117 1.29 12.71 -15.52
N MET A 118 1.99 11.79 -14.85
CA MET A 118 2.82 12.10 -13.68
C MET A 118 4.17 12.70 -14.07
N VAL A 119 4.73 12.27 -15.21
CA VAL A 119 5.98 12.83 -15.75
C VAL A 119 5.75 14.24 -16.28
N LYS A 120 4.64 14.46 -16.97
CA LYS A 120 4.31 15.75 -17.57
C LYS A 120 4.25 16.87 -16.52
N ASN A 121 3.58 16.62 -15.40
CA ASN A 121 3.45 17.57 -14.29
C ASN A 121 4.76 17.84 -13.53
N LEU A 122 5.75 16.94 -13.58
CA LEU A 122 7.07 17.15 -12.96
C LEU A 122 8.04 17.90 -13.86
N VAL A 123 7.88 17.76 -15.18
CA VAL A 123 8.67 18.50 -16.19
C VAL A 123 8.16 19.93 -16.32
N GLU A 124 6.83 20.14 -16.38
CA GLU A 124 6.23 21.48 -16.46
C GLU A 124 6.57 22.31 -15.21
N LYS A 125 6.56 21.69 -14.02
CA LYS A 125 6.90 22.38 -12.75
C LYS A 125 8.40 22.65 -12.54
N LYS A 126 9.27 22.18 -13.43
CA LYS A 126 10.72 22.48 -13.43
C LYS A 126 11.10 23.54 -14.46
N ALA A 127 10.17 23.94 -15.32
CA ALA A 127 10.36 24.91 -16.40
C ALA A 127 9.80 26.31 -16.05
N GLU A 128 9.20 26.46 -14.86
CA GLU A 128 8.85 27.74 -14.22
C GLU A 128 9.88 28.07 -13.13
#